data_AF-A0A960I569-F1
#
_entry.id   AF-A0A960I569-F1
#
_cell.length_a   1.000
_cell.length_b   1.000
_cell.length_c   1.000
_cell.angle_alpha   90.00
_cell.angle_beta   90.00
_cell.angle_gamma   90.00
#
_symmetry.space_group_name_H-M   'P 1'
#
loop_
_entity.id
_entity.type
_entity.pdbx_description
1 polymer ?
#
loop_
_entity_poly.entity_id
_entity_poly.type
_entity_poly.pdbx_seq_one_letter_code
_entity_poly.pdbx_strand_id
1 'polypeptide(L)'
;AASAVAPAVQAVGVNCTSPGFVAPLLRSLAGTHAAALPLVTYPNHGAEWDSEHKCWIGQTGGAELPGHVPEWLAAGARLIGGCCGVGPAGIAALAAARARLRG
;
A
#
# COMPACT_ATOMS: atom_id res chain seq x y z
N ALA A 1 -8.90 5.55 15.42
CA ALA A 1 -7.65 4.78 15.24
C ALA A 1 -7.57 3.71 16.33
N ALA A 2 -6.97 2.55 16.07
CA ALA A 2 -6.95 1.44 17.04
C ALA A 2 -6.24 1.88 18.33
N SER A 3 -7.02 2.16 19.37
CA SER A 3 -6.53 2.63 20.67
C SER A 3 -5.75 1.55 21.43
N ALA A 4 -5.84 0.30 20.99
CA ALA A 4 -5.10 -0.82 21.54
C ALA A 4 -4.73 -1.78 20.42
N VAL A 5 -3.51 -2.30 20.47
CA VAL A 5 -3.05 -3.39 19.62
C VAL A 5 -2.76 -4.57 20.54
N ALA A 6 -3.30 -5.75 20.21
CA ALA A 6 -3.09 -6.93 21.04
C ALA A 6 -1.59 -7.30 21.09
N PRO A 7 -1.05 -7.77 22.23
CA PRO A 7 0.38 -8.03 22.39
C PRO A 7 1.00 -8.99 21.36
N ALA A 8 0.20 -9.90 20.78
CA ALA A 8 0.66 -10.86 19.79
C ALA A 8 0.75 -10.30 18.36
N VAL A 9 0.29 -9.07 18.11
CA VAL A 9 0.32 -8.45 16.78
C VAL A 9 1.72 -7.91 16.50
N GLN A 10 2.32 -8.40 15.41
CA GLN A 10 3.69 -8.06 15.03
C GLN A 10 3.78 -6.94 13.96
N ALA A 11 2.67 -6.63 13.28
CA ALA A 11 2.60 -5.61 12.24
C ALA A 11 1.15 -5.15 12.04
N VAL A 12 0.96 -3.89 11.62
CA VAL A 12 -0.35 -3.30 11.32
C VAL A 12 -0.28 -2.58 10.00
N GLY A 13 -1.37 -2.47 9.27
CA GLY A 13 -1.32 -1.85 7.95
C GLY A 13 -2.66 -1.63 7.30
N VAL A 14 -2.59 -1.29 6.01
CA VAL A 14 -3.75 -1.05 5.15
C VAL A 14 -3.66 -1.87 3.88
N ASN A 15 -4.79 -2.33 3.37
CA ASN A 15 -4.86 -3.06 2.12
C ASN A 15 -6.16 -2.81 1.38
N CYS A 16 -6.23 -3.30 0.15
CA CYS A 16 -7.44 -3.31 -0.67
C CYS A 16 -8.07 -1.91 -0.87
N THR A 17 -7.24 -0.87 -0.92
CA THR A 17 -7.63 0.52 -1.17
C THR A 17 -6.93 1.06 -2.42
N SER A 18 -7.39 2.19 -2.94
CA SER A 18 -6.68 2.91 -4.01
C SER A 18 -5.28 3.34 -3.52
N PRO A 19 -4.23 3.26 -4.36
CA PRO A 19 -2.85 3.64 -3.99
C PRO A 19 -2.74 5.02 -3.35
N GLY A 20 -3.52 5.99 -3.84
CA GLY A 20 -3.52 7.36 -3.35
C GLY A 20 -3.99 7.52 -1.89
N PHE A 21 -4.73 6.56 -1.34
CA PHE A 21 -5.16 6.59 0.06
C PHE A 21 -4.15 6.00 1.03
N VAL A 22 -3.15 5.24 0.57
CA VAL A 22 -2.23 4.51 1.45
C VAL A 22 -1.46 5.47 2.35
N ALA A 23 -0.79 6.48 1.79
CA ALA A 23 0.05 7.38 2.57
C ALA A 23 -0.71 8.16 3.66
N PRO A 24 -1.87 8.80 3.40
CA PRO A 24 -2.65 9.44 4.46
C PRO A 24 -3.19 8.45 5.49
N LEU A 25 -3.60 7.24 5.09
CA LEU A 25 -4.06 6.21 6.03
C LEU A 25 -2.93 5.72 6.95
N LEU A 26 -1.74 5.47 6.42
CA LEU A 26 -0.57 5.11 7.23
C LEU A 26 -0.20 6.23 8.22
N ARG A 27 -0.20 7.49 7.76
CA ARG A 27 0.03 8.65 8.65
C ARG A 27 -1.02 8.79 9.74
N SER A 28 -2.26 8.35 9.51
CA SER A 28 -3.31 8.38 10.53
C SER A 28 -3.05 7.46 11.72
N LEU A 29 -2.10 6.53 11.61
CA LEU A 29 -1.65 5.67 12.70
C LEU A 29 -0.63 6.36 13.62
N ALA A 30 -0.05 7.50 13.21
CA ALA A 30 0.89 8.24 14.02
C ALA A 30 0.27 8.61 15.38
N GLY A 31 1.06 8.49 16.45
CA GLY A 31 0.61 8.73 17.83
C GLY A 31 -0.25 7.61 18.45
N THR A 32 -0.48 6.51 17.73
CA THR A 32 -1.12 5.31 18.29
C THR A 32 -0.10 4.23 18.63
N HIS A 33 -0.50 3.22 19.42
CA HIS A 33 0.34 2.05 19.68
C HIS A 33 0.74 1.29 18.40
N ALA A 34 -0.05 1.40 17.32
CA ALA A 34 0.27 0.78 16.05
C ALA A 34 1.50 1.40 15.37
N ALA A 35 1.85 2.66 15.66
CA ALA A 35 3.02 3.32 15.07
C ALA A 35 4.35 2.73 15.55
N ALA A 36 4.36 2.00 16.67
CA ALA A 36 5.54 1.29 17.16
C ALA A 36 5.79 -0.05 16.43
N LEU A 37 4.82 -0.52 15.65
CA LEU A 37 4.93 -1.75 14.89
C LEU A 37 5.34 -1.47 13.44
N PRO A 38 6.02 -2.41 12.77
CA PRO A 38 6.21 -2.37 11.32
C PRO A 38 4.88 -2.13 10.60
N LEU A 39 4.86 -1.11 9.72
CA LEU A 39 3.68 -0.81 8.93
C LEU A 39 3.65 -1.59 7.62
N VAL A 40 2.48 -2.12 7.27
CA VAL A 40 2.24 -2.93 6.07
C VAL A 40 1.34 -2.17 5.10
N THR A 41 1.61 -2.25 3.80
CA THR A 41 0.67 -1.82 2.76
C THR A 41 0.64 -2.75 1.57
N TYR A 42 -0.55 -3.06 1.07
CA TYR A 42 -0.75 -3.77 -0.19
C TYR A 42 -2.06 -3.29 -0.85
N PRO A 43 -2.01 -2.18 -1.62
CA PRO A 43 -3.20 -1.58 -2.24
C PRO A 43 -3.63 -2.31 -3.52
N ASN A 44 -4.74 -1.87 -4.09
CA ASN A 44 -5.22 -2.30 -5.40
C ASN A 44 -4.38 -1.69 -6.53
N HIS A 45 -4.57 -2.18 -7.74
CA HIS A 45 -3.83 -1.79 -8.95
C HIS A 45 -3.99 -0.35 -9.46
N GLY A 46 -4.92 0.44 -8.89
CA GLY A 46 -5.09 1.85 -9.25
C GLY A 46 -6.32 2.18 -10.11
N ALA A 47 -6.80 1.22 -10.90
CA ALA A 47 -7.94 1.47 -11.78
C ALA A 47 -9.23 1.79 -11.01
N GLU A 48 -10.05 2.64 -11.59
CA GLU A 48 -11.35 3.01 -11.07
C GLU A 48 -12.43 2.08 -11.65
N TRP A 49 -13.39 1.68 -10.83
CA TRP A 49 -14.51 0.87 -11.29
C TRP A 49 -15.60 1.75 -11.89
N ASP A 50 -15.84 1.59 -13.19
CA ASP A 50 -17.01 2.14 -13.86
C ASP A 50 -18.20 1.22 -13.63
N SER A 51 -19.12 1.69 -12.79
CA SER A 51 -20.31 0.92 -12.44
C SER A 51 -21.38 0.91 -13.54
N GLU A 52 -21.36 1.85 -14.48
CA GLU A 52 -22.29 1.92 -15.62
C GLU A 52 -21.87 0.89 -16.67
N HIS A 53 -20.61 0.93 -17.09
CA HIS A 53 -20.08 0.06 -18.14
C HIS A 53 -19.50 -1.27 -17.61
N LYS A 54 -19.49 -1.46 -16.28
CA LYS A 54 -18.99 -2.68 -15.60
C LYS A 54 -17.54 -3.02 -15.97
N CYS A 55 -16.69 -2.00 -16.05
CA CYS A 55 -15.30 -2.16 -16.43
C CYS A 55 -14.35 -1.35 -15.54
N TRP A 56 -13.06 -1.66 -15.63
CA TRP A 56 -12.00 -0.90 -14.97
C TRP A 56 -11.48 0.18 -15.92
N ILE A 57 -11.39 1.42 -15.45
CA ILE A 57 -10.85 2.58 -16.17
C ILE A 57 -9.47 2.92 -15.59
N GLY A 58 -8.49 3.12 -16.47
CA GLY A 58 -7.13 3.50 -16.11
C GLY A 58 -6.12 2.35 -16.21
N GLN A 59 -4.94 2.56 -15.62
CA GLN A 59 -3.86 1.57 -15.65
C GLN A 59 -4.21 0.35 -14.78
N THR A 60 -3.98 -0.84 -15.31
CA THR A 60 -4.17 -2.10 -14.59
C THR A 60 -2.83 -2.79 -14.30
N GLY A 61 -2.84 -3.88 -13.53
CA GLY A 61 -1.61 -4.62 -13.20
C GLY A 61 -0.72 -3.96 -12.15
N GLY A 62 -1.07 -2.78 -11.65
CA GLY A 62 -0.30 -2.05 -10.64
C GLY A 62 0.89 -1.28 -11.21
N ALA A 63 0.83 -0.87 -12.49
CA ALA A 63 1.91 -0.17 -13.17
C ALA A 63 2.30 1.17 -12.49
N GLU A 64 1.35 1.84 -11.83
CA GLU A 64 1.58 3.09 -11.12
C GLU A 64 2.14 2.93 -9.70
N LEU A 65 1.99 1.75 -9.09
CA LEU A 65 2.38 1.52 -7.69
C LEU A 65 3.84 1.84 -7.37
N PRO A 66 4.83 1.52 -8.25
CA PRO A 66 6.21 1.93 -8.06
C PRO A 66 6.41 3.42 -7.75
N GLY A 67 5.60 4.30 -8.35
CA GLY A 67 5.68 5.75 -8.13
C GLY A 67 5.29 6.18 -6.72
N HIS A 68 4.48 5.38 -6.04
CA HIS A 68 4.04 5.64 -4.66
C HIS A 68 4.97 5.06 -3.59
N VAL A 69 5.91 4.18 -3.95
CA VAL A 69 6.81 3.54 -2.98
C VAL A 69 7.56 4.55 -2.10
N PRO A 70 8.12 5.66 -2.63
CA PRO A 70 8.81 6.66 -1.81
C PRO A 70 7.93 7.25 -0.70
N GLU A 71 6.68 7.63 -1.02
CA GLU A 71 5.76 8.23 -0.04
C GLU A 71 5.28 7.20 1.00
N TRP A 72 5.11 5.93 0.63
CA TRP A 72 4.75 4.88 1.58
C TRP A 72 5.87 4.59 2.56
N LEU A 73 7.12 4.55 2.07
CA LEU A 73 8.29 4.39 2.93
C LEU A 73 8.45 5.58 3.89
N ALA A 74 8.25 6.81 3.40
CA ALA A 74 8.24 8.02 4.21
C ALA A 74 7.10 8.01 5.25
N ALA A 75 5.95 7.42 4.93
CA ALA A 75 4.84 7.20 5.84
C ALA A 75 5.05 6.03 6.83
N GLY A 76 6.22 5.38 6.82
CA GLY A 76 6.60 4.34 7.77
C GLY A 76 6.38 2.90 7.30
N ALA A 77 5.91 2.67 6.06
CA ALA A 77 5.78 1.33 5.52
C ALA A 77 7.13 0.58 5.54
N ARG A 78 7.06 -0.72 5.84
CA ARG A 78 8.20 -1.65 5.84
C ARG A 78 7.91 -2.89 5.00
N LEU A 79 6.64 -3.28 4.90
CA LEU A 79 6.17 -4.35 4.04
C LEU A 79 5.26 -3.74 2.97
N ILE A 80 5.63 -3.90 1.70
CA ILE A 80 4.90 -3.33 0.55
C ILE A 80 4.58 -4.47 -0.42
N GLY A 81 3.32 -4.57 -0.82
CA GLY A 81 2.84 -5.56 -1.78
C GLY A 81 1.69 -5.03 -2.64
N GLY A 82 0.86 -5.94 -3.16
CA GLY A 82 -0.33 -5.61 -3.93
C GLY A 82 -1.51 -6.51 -3.59
N CYS A 83 -2.72 -5.99 -3.80
CA CYS A 83 -4.00 -6.66 -3.57
C CYS A 83 -4.74 -6.84 -4.89
N CYS A 84 -5.94 -6.29 -5.06
CA CYS A 84 -6.77 -6.56 -6.23
C CYS A 84 -6.15 -5.96 -7.50
N GLY A 85 -6.08 -6.78 -8.55
CA GLY A 85 -5.57 -6.39 -9.87
C GLY A 85 -4.04 -6.27 -9.96
N VAL A 86 -3.30 -6.57 -8.89
CA VAL A 86 -1.83 -6.54 -8.90
C VAL A 86 -1.29 -7.93 -9.16
N GLY A 87 -0.76 -8.14 -10.37
CA GLY A 87 -0.16 -9.41 -10.78
C GLY A 87 1.34 -9.51 -10.49
N PRO A 88 1.99 -10.62 -10.89
CA PRO A 88 3.43 -10.83 -10.71
C PRO A 88 4.30 -9.71 -11.30
N ALA A 89 3.91 -9.14 -12.44
CA ALA A 89 4.61 -8.01 -13.05
C ALA A 89 4.59 -6.74 -12.16
N GLY A 90 3.45 -6.45 -11.53
CA GLY A 90 3.33 -5.33 -10.58
C GLY A 90 4.18 -5.55 -9.33
N ILE A 91 4.20 -6.79 -8.80
CA ILE A 91 5.09 -7.16 -7.68
C ILE A 91 6.57 -7.03 -8.06
N ALA A 92 6.97 -7.45 -9.25
CA ALA A 92 8.33 -7.28 -9.75
C ALA A 92 8.71 -5.80 -9.88
N ALA A 93 7.78 -4.95 -10.35
CA ALA A 93 7.98 -3.51 -10.45
C ALA A 93 8.16 -2.85 -9.07
N LEU A 94 7.36 -3.25 -8.08
CA LEU A 94 7.51 -2.82 -6.68
C LEU A 94 8.86 -3.22 -6.09
N ALA A 95 9.29 -4.47 -6.32
CA ALA A 95 10.59 -4.96 -5.86
C ALA A 95 11.74 -4.16 -6.49
N ALA A 96 11.67 -3.88 -7.79
CA ALA A 96 12.66 -3.07 -8.49
C ALA A 96 12.70 -1.62 -7.99
N ALA A 97 11.53 -1.00 -7.73
CA ALA A 97 11.46 0.34 -7.16
C ALA A 97 12.10 0.41 -5.77
N ARG A 98 11.80 -0.56 -4.89
CA ARG A 98 12.43 -0.66 -3.57
C ARG A 98 13.95 -0.83 -3.66
N ALA A 99 14.45 -1.65 -4.58
CA ALA A 99 15.89 -1.89 -4.73
C ALA A 99 16.65 -0.60 -5.06
N ARG A 100 16.09 0.26 -5.92
CA ARG A 100 16.68 1.55 -6.32
C ARG A 100 16.79 2.55 -5.16
N LEU A 101 15.95 2.43 -4.14
CA LEU A 101 15.95 3.32 -2.96
C LEU A 101 16.94 2.87 -1.86
N ARG A 102 17.60 1.72 -2.03
CA ARG A 102 18.62 1.20 -1.10
C ARG A 102 20.06 1.44 -1.56
N GLY A 103 20.25 1.90 -2.80
CA GLY A 103 21.55 2.33 -3.35
C GLY A 103 21.69 3.84 -3.26
#